data_AF-A0A7V0UA32-F1
#
_entry.id   AF-A0A7V0UA32-F1
#
_cell.length_a   1.000
_cell.length_b   1.000
_cell.length_c   1.000
_cell.angle_alpha   90.00
_cell.angle_beta   90.00
_cell.angle_gamma   90.00
#
_symmetry.space_group_name_H-M   'P 1'
#
loop_
_entity.id
_entity.type
_entity.pdbx_description
1 polymer ?
#
loop_
_entity_poly.entity_id
_entity_poly.type
_entity_poly.pdbx_seq_one_letter_code
_entity_poly.pdbx_strand_id
1 'polypeptide(L)'
;MKNIVFLVIILLGIKKPYDMKKNAKKITQGFLLISIILFTFCSQPKFKITPQQRTEFNLRIQEADKLIHQGSYQDLKEACRIYEELTKYPAFQAKTRAKLLETLLLLVMRDRELAVLDDKHFKKASSLIEKNPALNNFEKYKNMAASIPSVQNTRSIPLSDFIKGSEEEQTASRKTITTPIDMEKIKQDWMNTKMELQQRAFLNLFFAYLYIAFYGNRNILTLDYLSEKTDLSSIQESHAGIPLIQYKLALVPEINTANLEKLKDQNQNFYEIYYYLGLDALNKGNLLTAEKNILEAHQG
;
A
#
# COMPACT_ATOMS: atom_id res chain seq x y z
N MET A 1 -17.85 -19.37 -16.41
CA MET A 1 -18.69 -19.57 -17.61
C MET A 1 -19.94 -20.44 -17.37
N LYS A 2 -19.94 -21.45 -16.49
CA LYS A 2 -21.14 -22.28 -16.21
C LYS A 2 -22.35 -21.52 -15.61
N ASN A 3 -22.11 -20.45 -14.85
CA ASN A 3 -23.19 -19.69 -14.19
C ASN A 3 -23.99 -18.77 -15.13
N ILE A 4 -23.42 -18.37 -16.28
CA ILE A 4 -24.11 -17.51 -17.27
C ILE A 4 -25.14 -18.33 -18.05
N VAL A 5 -24.84 -19.61 -18.34
CA VAL A 5 -25.73 -20.52 -19.06
C VAL A 5 -27.03 -20.77 -18.28
N PHE A 6 -26.94 -20.87 -16.95
CA PHE A 6 -28.11 -21.15 -16.10
C PHE A 6 -29.07 -19.95 -16.00
N LEU A 7 -28.55 -18.72 -15.97
CA LEU A 7 -29.38 -17.50 -15.91
C LEU A 7 -30.20 -17.29 -17.20
N VAL A 8 -29.62 -17.63 -18.36
CA VAL A 8 -30.30 -17.55 -19.66
C VAL A 8 -31.43 -18.57 -19.77
N ILE A 9 -31.27 -19.77 -19.21
CA ILE A 9 -32.30 -20.82 -19.22
C ILE A 9 -33.52 -20.42 -18.37
N ILE A 10 -33.30 -19.75 -17.24
CA ILE A 10 -34.39 -19.27 -16.36
C ILE A 10 -35.16 -18.11 -17.00
N LEU A 11 -34.47 -17.15 -17.61
CA LEU A 11 -35.11 -16.01 -18.27
C LEU A 11 -35.93 -16.39 -19.51
N LEU A 12 -35.60 -17.52 -20.17
CA LEU A 12 -36.31 -17.99 -21.36
C LEU A 12 -37.52 -18.90 -21.07
N GLY A 13 -37.82 -19.21 -19.80
CA GLY A 13 -39.08 -19.89 -19.43
C GLY A 13 -39.27 -21.27 -20.08
N ILE A 14 -38.19 -22.03 -20.34
CA ILE A 14 -38.27 -23.30 -21.07
C ILE A 14 -38.75 -24.42 -20.14
N LYS A 15 -40.08 -24.57 -20.02
CA LYS A 15 -40.73 -25.73 -19.38
C LYS A 15 -40.97 -26.84 -20.42
N LYS A 16 -40.24 -27.95 -20.27
CA LYS A 16 -40.37 -29.29 -20.92
C LYS A 16 -39.38 -29.63 -22.07
N PRO A 17 -38.94 -30.91 -22.14
CA PRO A 17 -38.10 -31.42 -23.23
C PRO A 17 -38.94 -31.58 -24.49
N TYR A 18 -38.92 -30.56 -25.35
CA TYR A 18 -39.63 -30.54 -26.62
C TYR A 18 -38.64 -30.74 -27.79
N ASP A 19 -39.10 -31.49 -28.79
CA ASP A 19 -38.46 -31.89 -30.04
C ASP A 19 -37.33 -30.95 -30.55
N MET A 20 -36.08 -31.42 -30.42
CA MET A 20 -34.87 -30.60 -30.59
C MET A 20 -34.54 -30.25 -32.05
N LYS A 21 -35.14 -30.91 -33.06
CA LYS A 21 -34.75 -30.68 -34.46
C LYS A 21 -35.35 -29.42 -35.09
N LYS A 22 -36.51 -28.93 -34.62
CA LYS A 22 -37.17 -27.75 -35.21
C LYS A 22 -36.77 -26.40 -34.56
N ASN A 23 -36.20 -26.42 -33.36
CA ASN A 23 -35.86 -25.21 -32.60
C ASN A 23 -34.37 -24.79 -32.66
N ALA A 24 -33.48 -25.62 -33.20
CA ALA A 24 -32.05 -25.29 -33.36
C ALA A 24 -31.81 -24.01 -34.19
N LYS A 25 -32.69 -23.73 -35.18
CA LYS A 25 -32.61 -22.54 -36.03
C LYS A 25 -33.02 -21.24 -35.31
N LYS A 26 -33.94 -21.33 -34.33
CA LYS A 26 -34.38 -20.17 -33.52
C LYS A 26 -33.37 -19.81 -32.43
N ILE A 27 -32.72 -20.82 -31.83
CA ILE A 27 -31.69 -20.61 -30.80
C ILE A 27 -30.42 -19.97 -31.40
N THR A 28 -30.03 -20.39 -32.61
CA THR A 28 -28.88 -19.78 -33.33
C THR A 28 -29.14 -18.33 -33.74
N GLN A 29 -30.37 -17.99 -34.17
CA GLN A 29 -30.75 -16.60 -34.45
C GLN A 29 -30.79 -15.71 -33.19
N GLY A 30 -31.25 -16.24 -32.05
CA GLY A 30 -31.25 -15.50 -30.78
C GLY A 30 -29.84 -15.19 -30.27
N PHE A 31 -28.91 -16.15 -30.39
CA PHE A 31 -27.51 -15.95 -30.01
C PHE A 31 -26.80 -14.88 -30.85
N LEU A 32 -27.15 -14.77 -32.14
CA LEU A 32 -26.53 -13.81 -33.05
C LEU A 32 -26.95 -12.36 -32.72
N LEU A 33 -28.22 -12.15 -32.33
CA LEU A 33 -28.71 -10.83 -31.90
C LEU A 33 -28.12 -10.39 -30.55
N ILE A 34 -27.97 -11.29 -29.58
CA ILE A 34 -27.37 -10.99 -28.28
C ILE A 34 -25.88 -10.64 -28.43
N SER A 35 -25.16 -11.34 -29.32
CA SER A 35 -23.77 -11.02 -29.66
C SER A 35 -23.63 -9.60 -30.21
N ILE A 36 -24.48 -9.18 -31.16
CA ILE A 36 -24.44 -7.83 -31.76
C ILE A 36 -24.72 -6.72 -30.73
N ILE A 37 -25.64 -6.96 -29.78
CA ILE A 37 -25.93 -6.00 -28.70
C ILE A 37 -24.74 -5.88 -27.74
N LEU A 38 -24.05 -6.99 -27.43
CA LEU A 38 -22.84 -6.95 -26.59
C LEU A 38 -21.66 -6.24 -27.27
N PHE A 39 -21.55 -6.27 -28.59
CA PHE A 39 -20.51 -5.54 -29.32
C PHE A 39 -20.76 -4.02 -29.41
N THR A 40 -22.01 -3.56 -29.36
CA THR A 40 -22.34 -2.12 -29.46
C THR A 40 -22.10 -1.34 -28.16
N PHE A 41 -22.08 -2.00 -27.00
CA PHE A 41 -21.84 -1.36 -25.70
C PHE A 41 -20.37 -1.13 -25.33
N CYS A 42 -19.41 -1.62 -26.12
CA CYS A 42 -17.97 -1.46 -25.83
C CYS A 42 -17.30 -0.29 -26.56
N SER A 43 -18.04 0.49 -27.37
CA SER A 43 -17.49 1.68 -28.03
C SER A 43 -17.60 2.92 -27.12
N GLN A 44 -16.85 2.94 -26.00
CA GLN A 44 -16.65 4.23 -25.32
C GLN A 44 -16.01 5.21 -26.30
N PRO A 45 -16.49 6.47 -26.38
CA PRO A 45 -15.93 7.47 -27.28
C PRO A 45 -14.43 7.57 -27.02
N LYS A 46 -13.63 7.25 -28.04
CA LYS A 46 -12.17 7.33 -27.94
C LYS A 46 -11.80 8.79 -27.73
N PHE A 47 -11.47 9.15 -26.49
CA PHE A 47 -10.97 10.48 -26.16
C PHE A 47 -9.71 10.73 -26.98
N LYS A 48 -9.81 11.60 -28.00
CA LYS A 48 -8.69 11.91 -28.90
C LYS A 48 -7.74 12.85 -28.16
N ILE A 49 -6.60 12.32 -27.75
CA ILE A 49 -5.54 13.10 -27.11
C ILE A 49 -4.60 13.61 -28.19
N THR A 50 -4.33 14.91 -28.19
CA THR A 50 -3.37 15.50 -29.11
C THR A 50 -1.94 15.05 -28.76
N PRO A 51 -1.00 15.01 -29.72
CA PRO A 51 0.40 14.73 -29.41
C PRO A 51 0.99 15.65 -28.32
N GLN A 52 0.56 16.91 -28.28
CA GLN A 52 0.95 17.89 -27.26
C GLN A 52 0.45 17.50 -25.87
N GLN A 53 -0.84 17.18 -25.72
CA GLN A 53 -1.41 16.71 -24.45
C GLN A 53 -0.74 15.44 -23.97
N ARG A 54 -0.43 14.50 -24.88
CA ARG A 54 0.30 13.27 -24.51
C ARG A 54 1.68 13.59 -23.93
N THR A 55 2.38 14.55 -24.52
CA THR A 55 3.70 14.98 -24.03
C THR A 55 3.58 15.61 -22.66
N GLU A 56 2.61 16.50 -22.46
CA GLU A 56 2.32 17.13 -21.17
C GLU A 56 2.01 16.10 -20.07
N PHE A 57 1.13 15.13 -20.36
CA PHE A 57 0.81 14.07 -19.38
C PHE A 57 2.01 13.19 -19.04
N ASN A 58 2.88 12.88 -20.02
CA ASN A 58 4.10 12.14 -19.75
C ASN A 58 5.06 12.93 -18.85
N LEU A 59 5.16 14.25 -19.04
CA LEU A 59 5.96 15.12 -18.16
C LEU A 59 5.40 15.13 -16.73
N ARG A 60 4.07 15.22 -16.56
CA ARG A 60 3.46 15.15 -15.22
C ARG A 60 3.66 13.79 -14.53
N ILE A 61 3.67 12.68 -15.29
CA ILE A 61 4.03 11.37 -14.74
C ILE A 61 5.48 11.37 -14.26
N GLN A 62 6.41 11.92 -15.04
CA GLN A 62 7.83 12.00 -14.65
C GLN A 62 8.05 12.89 -13.43
N GLU A 63 7.30 13.99 -13.32
CA GLU A 63 7.28 14.86 -12.15
C GLU A 63 6.83 14.10 -10.89
N ALA A 64 5.70 13.38 -10.97
CA ALA A 64 5.21 12.56 -9.86
C ALA A 64 6.20 11.44 -9.49
N ASP A 65 6.82 10.80 -10.48
CA ASP A 65 7.88 9.82 -10.25
C ASP A 65 9.08 10.43 -9.51
N LYS A 66 9.53 11.62 -9.91
CA LYS A 66 10.63 12.33 -9.24
C LYS A 66 10.28 12.65 -7.78
N LEU A 67 9.07 13.13 -7.51
CA LEU A 67 8.58 13.40 -6.16
C LEU A 67 8.59 12.14 -5.28
N ILE A 68 8.19 10.98 -5.81
CA ILE A 68 8.29 9.71 -5.06
C ILE A 68 9.75 9.38 -4.72
N HIS A 69 10.69 9.62 -5.64
CA HIS A 69 12.11 9.37 -5.38
C HIS A 69 12.66 10.30 -4.29
N GLN A 70 12.20 11.55 -4.24
CA GLN A 70 12.57 12.52 -3.19
C GLN A 70 12.01 12.09 -1.83
N GLY A 71 10.76 11.62 -1.79
CA GLY A 71 10.26 10.79 -0.69
C GLY A 71 9.83 11.51 0.59
N SER A 72 9.90 12.84 0.67
CA SER A 72 9.28 13.54 1.79
C SER A 72 7.77 13.30 1.80
N TYR A 73 7.13 13.42 2.95
CA TYR A 73 5.69 13.20 3.10
C TYR A 73 4.89 14.16 2.22
N GLN A 74 5.36 15.41 2.09
CA GLN A 74 4.74 16.39 1.19
C GLN A 74 4.98 16.03 -0.28
N ASP A 75 6.17 15.57 -0.67
CA ASP A 75 6.43 15.11 -2.04
C ASP A 75 5.52 13.93 -2.40
N LEU A 76 5.32 12.97 -1.48
CA LEU A 76 4.43 11.83 -1.68
C LEU A 76 2.97 12.25 -1.81
N LYS A 77 2.51 13.24 -1.02
CA LYS A 77 1.16 13.81 -1.16
C LYS A 77 0.98 14.49 -2.51
N GLU A 78 1.98 15.23 -2.97
CA GLU A 78 1.94 15.93 -4.25
C GLU A 78 1.97 14.93 -5.42
N ALA A 79 2.82 13.91 -5.36
CA ALA A 79 2.83 12.81 -6.32
C ALA A 79 1.46 12.12 -6.38
N CYS A 80 0.85 11.86 -5.22
CA CYS A 80 -0.50 11.28 -5.13
C CYS A 80 -1.52 12.18 -5.83
N ARG A 81 -1.49 13.50 -5.59
CA ARG A 81 -2.39 14.47 -6.24
C ARG A 81 -2.25 14.44 -7.76
N ILE A 82 -1.02 14.46 -8.28
CA ILE A 82 -0.75 14.41 -9.71
C ILE A 82 -1.30 13.10 -10.30
N TYR A 83 -1.06 11.96 -9.67
CA TYR A 83 -1.60 10.68 -10.13
C TYR A 83 -3.13 10.63 -10.10
N GLU A 84 -3.76 11.14 -9.04
CA GLU A 84 -5.23 11.24 -8.95
C GLU A 84 -5.81 12.04 -10.12
N GLU A 85 -5.20 13.17 -10.47
CA GLU A 85 -5.60 13.97 -11.63
C GLU A 85 -5.46 13.21 -12.94
N LEU A 86 -4.33 12.52 -13.13
CA LEU A 86 -4.06 11.77 -14.35
C LEU A 86 -5.00 10.57 -14.54
N THR A 87 -5.49 9.96 -13.45
CA THR A 87 -6.45 8.84 -13.55
C THR A 87 -7.83 9.26 -14.08
N LYS A 88 -8.13 10.56 -14.17
CA LYS A 88 -9.37 11.06 -14.79
C LYS A 88 -9.37 10.87 -16.31
N TYR A 89 -8.21 10.63 -16.94
CA TYR A 89 -8.05 10.49 -18.38
C TYR A 89 -7.94 9.00 -18.80
N PRO A 90 -8.93 8.43 -19.52
CA PRO A 90 -8.96 7.00 -19.83
C PRO A 90 -7.69 6.43 -20.49
N ALA A 91 -7.02 7.20 -21.34
CA ALA A 91 -5.82 6.75 -22.04
C ALA A 91 -4.60 6.51 -21.13
N PHE A 92 -4.58 7.10 -19.93
CA PHE A 92 -3.46 6.98 -18.99
C PHE A 92 -3.81 6.13 -17.77
N GLN A 93 -5.09 5.84 -17.55
CA GLN A 93 -5.57 5.09 -16.39
C GLN A 93 -4.82 3.79 -16.13
N ALA A 94 -4.55 3.00 -17.16
CA ALA A 94 -3.85 1.73 -16.99
C ALA A 94 -2.45 1.90 -16.38
N LYS A 95 -1.71 2.93 -16.81
CA LYS A 95 -0.35 3.22 -16.33
C LYS A 95 -0.36 3.92 -14.96
N THR A 96 -1.31 4.84 -14.73
CA THR A 96 -1.29 5.71 -13.54
C THR A 96 -2.02 5.12 -12.34
N ARG A 97 -2.97 4.19 -12.53
CA ARG A 97 -3.68 3.56 -11.40
C ARG A 97 -2.78 2.74 -10.48
N ALA A 98 -1.86 1.94 -11.06
CA ALA A 98 -0.92 1.16 -10.26
C ALA A 98 0.02 2.07 -9.46
N LYS A 99 0.57 3.10 -10.11
CA LYS A 99 1.41 4.13 -9.48
C LYS A 99 0.66 4.89 -8.38
N LEU A 100 -0.60 5.27 -8.63
CA LEU A 100 -1.46 5.88 -7.62
C LEU A 100 -1.63 4.97 -6.41
N LEU A 101 -1.92 3.68 -6.63
CA LEU A 101 -2.09 2.73 -5.55
C LEU A 101 -0.81 2.56 -4.74
N GLU A 102 0.34 2.37 -5.38
CA GLU A 102 1.64 2.29 -4.72
C GLU A 102 1.93 3.55 -3.88
N THR A 103 1.64 4.74 -4.43
CA THR A 103 1.81 6.02 -3.71
C THR A 103 0.89 6.14 -2.51
N LEU A 104 -0.39 5.75 -2.66
CA LEU A 104 -1.34 5.70 -1.55
C LEU A 104 -0.88 4.74 -0.45
N LEU A 105 -0.35 3.57 -0.83
CA LEU A 105 0.17 2.61 0.15
C LEU A 105 1.45 3.10 0.82
N LEU A 106 2.34 3.81 0.12
CA LEU A 106 3.46 4.53 0.75
C LEU A 106 2.94 5.53 1.79
N LEU A 107 1.95 6.35 1.44
CA LEU A 107 1.34 7.31 2.36
C LEU A 107 0.71 6.62 3.57
N VAL A 108 0.02 5.48 3.40
CA VAL A 108 -0.50 4.70 4.53
C VAL A 108 0.62 4.30 5.50
N MET A 109 1.78 3.86 5.00
CA MET A 109 2.92 3.50 5.85
C MET A 109 3.49 4.73 6.56
N ARG A 110 3.62 5.85 5.83
CA ARG A 110 4.10 7.13 6.39
C ARG A 110 3.15 7.68 7.45
N ASP A 111 1.83 7.61 7.22
CA ASP A 111 0.82 8.03 8.18
C ASP A 111 0.99 7.29 9.52
N ARG A 112 1.23 5.97 9.47
CA ARG A 112 1.50 5.17 10.68
C ARG A 112 2.81 5.57 11.36
N GLU A 113 3.87 5.73 10.58
CA GLU A 113 5.20 6.13 11.08
C GLU A 113 5.18 7.51 11.75
N LEU A 114 4.42 8.45 11.21
CA LEU A 114 4.28 9.82 11.70
C LEU A 114 3.10 10.00 12.66
N ALA A 115 2.41 8.90 12.99
CA ALA A 115 1.21 8.90 13.83
C ALA A 115 0.10 9.86 13.37
N VAL A 116 -0.07 10.01 12.05
CA VAL A 116 -1.23 10.66 11.44
C VAL A 116 -2.44 9.74 11.65
N LEU A 117 -3.45 10.24 12.37
CA LEU A 117 -4.61 9.44 12.79
C LEU A 117 -5.69 9.30 11.69
N ASP A 118 -5.58 10.04 10.60
CA ASP A 118 -6.52 10.00 9.48
C ASP A 118 -6.31 8.73 8.63
N ASP A 119 -7.37 7.98 8.37
CA ASP A 119 -7.36 6.77 7.54
C ASP A 119 -7.71 7.02 6.07
N LYS A 120 -7.78 8.29 5.65
CA LYS A 120 -8.14 8.73 4.29
C LYS A 120 -7.35 8.03 3.20
N HIS A 121 -6.02 7.91 3.34
CA HIS A 121 -5.20 7.24 2.32
C HIS A 121 -5.51 5.75 2.24
N PHE A 122 -5.74 5.08 3.37
CA PHE A 122 -6.11 3.66 3.41
C PHE A 122 -7.49 3.39 2.79
N LYS A 123 -8.48 4.24 3.09
CA LYS A 123 -9.82 4.18 2.48
C LYS A 123 -9.75 4.40 0.97
N LYS A 124 -8.96 5.37 0.51
CA LYS A 124 -8.73 5.63 -0.93
C LYS A 124 -8.09 4.43 -1.62
N ALA A 125 -7.04 3.84 -1.04
CA ALA A 125 -6.39 2.65 -1.58
C ALA A 125 -7.37 1.47 -1.68
N SER A 126 -8.15 1.21 -0.62
CA SER A 126 -9.18 0.15 -0.62
C SER A 126 -10.22 0.37 -1.72
N SER A 127 -10.77 1.58 -1.83
CA SER A 127 -11.75 1.90 -2.87
C SER A 127 -11.17 1.75 -4.29
N LEU A 128 -9.89 2.08 -4.48
CA LEU A 128 -9.22 1.93 -5.76
C LEU A 128 -9.08 0.45 -6.15
N ILE A 129 -8.73 -0.43 -5.22
CA ILE A 129 -8.65 -1.89 -5.46
C ILE A 129 -10.05 -2.45 -5.77
N GLU A 130 -11.06 -2.14 -4.95
CA GLU A 130 -12.44 -2.62 -5.13
C GLU A 130 -13.01 -2.26 -6.51
N LYS A 131 -12.76 -1.03 -6.97
CA LYS A 131 -13.24 -0.54 -8.27
C LYS A 131 -12.46 -1.08 -9.47
N ASN A 132 -11.30 -1.72 -9.26
CA ASN A 132 -10.39 -2.13 -10.33
C ASN A 132 -9.85 -3.55 -10.08
N PRO A 133 -10.53 -4.59 -10.61
CA PRO A 133 -10.14 -5.99 -10.38
C PRO A 133 -8.69 -6.33 -10.77
N ALA A 134 -8.08 -5.58 -11.69
CA ALA A 134 -6.67 -5.73 -12.07
C ALA A 134 -5.68 -5.42 -10.92
N LEU A 135 -6.15 -4.76 -9.85
CA LEU A 135 -5.35 -4.40 -8.67
C LEU A 135 -5.60 -5.34 -7.48
N ASN A 136 -6.41 -6.39 -7.62
CA ASN A 136 -6.74 -7.30 -6.51
C ASN A 136 -5.51 -7.99 -5.91
N ASN A 137 -4.43 -8.15 -6.68
CA ASN A 137 -3.16 -8.68 -6.19
C ASN A 137 -2.47 -7.77 -5.15
N PHE A 138 -2.85 -6.49 -5.04
CA PHE A 138 -2.34 -5.57 -4.03
C PHE A 138 -3.03 -5.70 -2.67
N GLU A 139 -4.12 -6.47 -2.55
CA GLU A 139 -4.86 -6.59 -1.28
C GLU A 139 -3.96 -7.09 -0.13
N LYS A 140 -3.08 -8.05 -0.43
CA LYS A 140 -2.05 -8.53 0.50
C LYS A 140 -1.13 -7.39 0.97
N TYR A 141 -0.60 -6.59 0.04
CA TYR A 141 0.34 -5.51 0.39
C TYR A 141 -0.34 -4.34 1.08
N LYS A 142 -1.60 -4.06 0.75
CA LYS A 142 -2.42 -3.09 1.48
C LYS A 142 -2.54 -3.48 2.96
N ASN A 143 -2.84 -4.74 3.23
CA ASN A 143 -2.96 -5.25 4.59
C ASN A 143 -1.61 -5.21 5.33
N MET A 144 -0.51 -5.52 4.64
CA MET A 144 0.83 -5.38 5.20
C MET A 144 1.17 -3.93 5.54
N ALA A 145 0.92 -2.98 4.62
CA ALA A 145 1.15 -1.55 4.84
C ALA A 145 0.37 -1.02 6.06
N ALA A 146 -0.88 -1.44 6.22
CA ALA A 146 -1.73 -1.03 7.34
C ALA A 146 -1.33 -1.65 8.69
N SER A 147 -0.61 -2.78 8.65
CA SER A 147 -0.16 -3.51 9.84
C SER A 147 1.22 -3.05 10.36
N ILE A 148 1.85 -2.08 9.70
CA ILE A 148 3.07 -1.47 10.22
C ILE A 148 2.72 -0.75 11.53
N PRO A 149 3.39 -1.07 12.64
CA PRO A 149 3.09 -0.46 13.92
C PRO A 149 3.37 1.04 13.84
N SER A 150 2.49 1.84 14.46
CA SER A 150 2.79 3.25 14.66
C SER A 150 3.98 3.39 15.61
N VAL A 151 4.81 4.42 15.42
CA VAL A 151 5.93 4.72 16.33
C VAL A 151 5.45 4.91 17.77
N GLN A 152 4.22 5.42 17.95
CA GLN A 152 3.57 5.52 19.25
C GLN A 152 3.41 4.15 19.94
N ASN A 153 3.09 3.08 19.22
CA ASN A 153 2.85 1.77 19.84
C ASN A 153 4.14 1.01 20.22
N THR A 154 5.30 1.42 19.71
CA THR A 154 6.58 0.73 20.01
C THR A 154 7.36 1.36 21.16
N ARG A 155 7.01 2.59 21.57
CA ARG A 155 7.73 3.32 22.63
C ARG A 155 6.84 3.87 23.73
N SER A 156 5.52 3.90 23.53
CA SER A 156 4.59 4.13 24.63
C SER A 156 4.36 2.79 25.33
N ILE A 157 4.91 2.62 26.53
CA ILE A 157 4.08 2.03 27.58
C ILE A 157 2.82 2.90 27.56
N PRO A 158 1.62 2.37 27.27
CA PRO A 158 0.44 3.22 27.18
C PRO A 158 0.33 3.96 28.50
N LEU A 159 0.46 5.29 28.50
CA LEU A 159 0.30 6.06 29.73
C LEU A 159 -1.11 5.84 30.32
N SER A 160 -2.07 5.42 29.46
CA SER A 160 -3.39 4.93 29.86
C SER A 160 -3.33 3.72 30.79
N ASP A 161 -2.37 2.81 30.62
CA ASP A 161 -2.20 1.61 31.46
C ASP A 161 -1.53 1.97 32.80
N PHE A 162 -0.82 3.11 32.85
CA PHE A 162 -0.26 3.65 34.09
C PHE A 162 -1.26 4.51 34.88
N ILE A 163 -2.25 5.12 34.21
CA ILE A 163 -3.22 6.05 34.82
C ILE A 163 -4.55 5.36 35.15
N LYS A 164 -4.91 4.27 34.46
CA LYS A 164 -6.10 3.49 34.79
C LYS A 164 -5.72 2.24 35.58
N GLY A 165 -5.85 2.32 36.90
CA GLY A 165 -6.12 1.15 37.73
C GLY A 165 -7.51 0.60 37.43
N SER A 166 -7.77 0.16 36.20
CA SER A 166 -9.09 -0.33 35.80
C SER A 166 -9.17 -1.84 35.97
N GLU A 167 -9.69 -2.24 37.12
CA GLU A 167 -10.44 -3.47 37.34
C GLU A 167 -11.76 -3.47 36.52
N GLU A 168 -11.72 -3.11 35.24
CA GLU A 168 -12.89 -3.26 34.37
C GLU A 168 -12.95 -4.72 33.90
N GLU A 169 -13.80 -5.47 34.60
CA GLU A 169 -14.34 -6.78 34.26
C GLU A 169 -14.48 -6.96 32.74
N GLN A 170 -13.58 -7.75 32.16
CA GLN A 170 -13.74 -8.26 30.81
C GLN A 170 -14.98 -9.15 30.79
N THR A 171 -16.06 -8.65 30.18
CA THR A 171 -17.29 -9.43 29.96
C THR A 171 -16.95 -10.71 29.19
N ALA A 172 -17.12 -11.85 29.87
CA ALA A 172 -16.91 -13.18 29.34
C ALA A 172 -17.93 -13.52 28.24
N SER A 173 -17.67 -13.14 26.99
CA SER A 173 -18.45 -13.62 25.84
C SER A 173 -17.68 -13.52 24.53
N ARG A 174 -16.64 -14.35 24.38
CA ARG A 174 -16.19 -14.79 23.07
C ARG A 174 -15.82 -16.26 23.18
N LYS A 175 -16.73 -17.14 22.77
CA LYS A 175 -16.37 -18.55 22.48
C LYS A 175 -15.33 -18.52 21.37
N THR A 176 -14.05 -18.52 21.73
CA THR A 176 -12.95 -18.71 20.80
C THR A 176 -13.06 -20.13 20.26
N ILE A 177 -13.53 -20.26 19.03
CA ILE A 177 -13.39 -21.48 18.24
C ILE A 177 -11.88 -21.66 18.05
N THR A 178 -11.25 -22.49 18.88
CA THR A 178 -9.84 -22.86 18.79
C THR A 178 -9.68 -23.85 17.63
N THR A 179 -9.69 -23.33 16.41
CA THR A 179 -9.13 -24.10 15.29
C THR A 179 -7.63 -24.24 15.54
N PRO A 180 -7.05 -25.45 15.44
CA PRO A 180 -5.61 -25.63 15.56
C PRO A 180 -4.91 -24.74 14.54
N ILE A 181 -4.04 -23.84 15.01
CA ILE A 181 -3.24 -22.98 14.16
C ILE A 181 -2.10 -23.84 13.61
N ASP A 182 -2.06 -24.03 12.30
CA ASP A 182 -0.96 -24.70 11.62
C ASP A 182 0.24 -23.75 11.52
N MET A 183 1.14 -23.86 12.49
CA MET A 183 2.33 -23.01 12.60
C MET A 183 3.30 -23.21 11.42
N GLU A 184 3.38 -24.42 10.85
CA GLU A 184 4.27 -24.70 9.72
C GLU A 184 3.77 -24.02 8.45
N LYS A 185 2.45 -24.04 8.23
CA LYS A 185 1.84 -23.28 7.14
C LYS A 185 2.09 -21.78 7.27
N ILE A 186 1.93 -21.22 8.47
CA ILE A 186 2.20 -19.79 8.71
C ILE A 186 3.66 -19.44 8.41
N LYS A 187 4.59 -20.28 8.86
CA LYS A 187 6.02 -20.13 8.59
C LYS A 187 6.30 -20.15 7.08
N GLN A 188 5.76 -21.12 6.36
CA GLN A 188 5.97 -21.24 4.92
C GLN A 188 5.38 -20.03 4.17
N ASP A 189 4.16 -19.61 4.50
CA ASP A 189 3.52 -18.43 3.92
C ASP A 189 4.32 -17.16 4.18
N TRP A 190 4.93 -17.04 5.37
CA TRP A 190 5.81 -15.93 5.73
C TRP A 190 7.09 -15.93 4.91
N MET A 191 7.79 -17.07 4.79
CA MET A 191 9.01 -17.21 3.99
C MET A 191 8.75 -16.90 2.51
N ASN A 192 7.67 -17.45 1.96
CA ASN A 192 7.23 -17.18 0.59
C ASN A 192 6.98 -15.69 0.38
N THR A 193 6.32 -15.03 1.33
CA THR A 193 6.04 -13.59 1.27
C THR A 193 7.32 -12.75 1.38
N LYS A 194 8.25 -13.13 2.25
CA LYS A 194 9.54 -12.45 2.40
C LYS A 194 10.34 -12.53 1.09
N MET A 195 10.47 -13.72 0.52
CA MET A 195 11.18 -13.93 -0.76
C MET A 195 10.53 -13.15 -1.90
N GLU A 196 9.20 -13.22 -2.03
CA GLU A 196 8.45 -12.49 -3.05
C GLU A 196 8.68 -10.98 -2.94
N LEU A 197 8.58 -10.42 -1.74
CA LEU A 197 8.80 -9.00 -1.52
C LEU A 197 10.25 -8.59 -1.77
N GLN A 198 11.21 -9.42 -1.37
CA GLN A 198 12.63 -9.15 -1.61
C GLN A 198 12.93 -9.07 -3.11
N GLN A 199 12.41 -10.01 -3.91
CA GLN A 199 12.58 -10.00 -5.35
C GLN A 199 11.99 -8.73 -5.99
N ARG A 200 10.80 -8.32 -5.56
CA ARG A 200 10.18 -7.08 -6.06
C ARG A 200 10.88 -5.82 -5.58
N ALA A 201 11.43 -5.83 -4.36
CA ALA A 201 12.13 -4.71 -3.76
C ALA A 201 13.35 -4.29 -4.59
N PHE A 202 14.02 -5.20 -5.29
CA PHE A 202 15.13 -4.84 -6.19
C PHE A 202 14.71 -3.98 -7.38
N LEU A 203 13.45 -4.07 -7.82
CA LEU A 203 12.99 -3.45 -9.07
C LEU A 203 12.00 -2.31 -8.85
N ASN A 204 11.43 -2.19 -7.65
CA ASN A 204 10.35 -1.27 -7.39
C ASN A 204 10.48 -0.65 -5.98
N LEU A 205 10.44 0.68 -5.97
CA LEU A 205 10.64 1.52 -4.80
C LEU A 205 9.60 1.30 -3.69
N PHE A 206 8.33 1.12 -4.04
CA PHE A 206 7.28 0.81 -3.06
C PHE A 206 7.56 -0.53 -2.36
N PHE A 207 7.90 -1.56 -3.13
CA PHE A 207 8.21 -2.87 -2.54
C PHE A 207 9.49 -2.85 -1.71
N ALA A 208 10.50 -2.05 -2.08
CA ALA A 208 11.68 -1.82 -1.25
C ALA A 208 11.30 -1.19 0.09
N TYR A 209 10.52 -0.12 0.07
CA TYR A 209 10.07 0.54 1.30
C TYR A 209 9.25 -0.40 2.19
N LEU A 210 8.30 -1.12 1.61
CA LEU A 210 7.45 -2.09 2.32
C LEU A 210 8.29 -3.22 2.92
N TYR A 211 9.26 -3.75 2.19
CA TYR A 211 10.16 -4.79 2.68
C TYR A 211 10.96 -4.30 3.90
N ILE A 212 11.59 -3.13 3.79
CA ILE A 212 12.36 -2.55 4.91
C ILE A 212 11.45 -2.26 6.10
N ALA A 213 10.26 -1.70 5.88
CA ALA A 213 9.31 -1.40 6.95
C ALA A 213 8.85 -2.66 7.70
N PHE A 214 8.64 -3.75 6.96
CA PHE A 214 8.08 -4.97 7.54
C PHE A 214 9.15 -5.89 8.13
N TYR A 215 10.35 -5.95 7.53
CA TYR A 215 11.40 -6.90 7.90
C TYR A 215 12.65 -6.24 8.51
N GLY A 216 12.79 -4.91 8.43
CA GLY A 216 13.93 -4.17 8.99
C GLY A 216 13.83 -3.96 10.51
N ASN A 217 12.63 -3.73 11.05
CA ASN A 217 12.41 -3.56 12.50
C ASN A 217 12.10 -4.86 13.25
N ARG A 218 11.88 -5.97 12.53
CA ARG A 218 11.44 -7.21 13.17
C ARG A 218 12.62 -8.01 13.69
N ASN A 219 12.82 -7.93 15.00
CA ASN A 219 13.08 -9.14 15.78
C ASN A 219 11.75 -9.47 16.51
N ILE A 220 10.95 -10.40 15.96
CA ILE A 220 9.63 -10.75 16.50
C ILE A 220 9.86 -11.38 17.86
N LEU A 221 9.73 -10.61 18.94
CA LEU A 221 9.73 -11.16 20.30
C LEU A 221 8.54 -12.13 20.46
N THR A 222 8.89 -13.38 20.15
CA THR A 222 8.32 -14.66 20.57
C THR A 222 7.04 -15.07 19.84
N LEU A 223 7.06 -16.14 19.03
CA LEU A 223 7.77 -17.40 19.29
C LEU A 223 8.67 -17.86 18.13
N ASP A 224 9.88 -17.29 18.19
CA ASP A 224 11.20 -17.81 17.82
C ASP A 224 11.56 -18.12 16.35
N TYR A 225 11.87 -17.02 15.64
CA TYR A 225 12.82 -16.89 14.52
C TYR A 225 13.80 -15.72 14.82
N LEU A 226 14.39 -15.70 16.02
CA LEU A 226 14.73 -14.51 16.85
C LEU A 226 16.17 -13.91 16.84
N SER A 227 17.04 -14.13 15.85
CA SER A 227 18.38 -13.48 15.92
C SER A 227 18.96 -12.96 14.62
N GLU A 228 18.37 -13.33 13.48
CA GLU A 228 18.92 -12.92 12.20
C GLU A 228 18.38 -11.55 11.81
N LYS A 229 19.20 -10.51 12.05
CA LYS A 229 18.97 -9.20 11.45
C LYS A 229 18.83 -9.42 9.95
N THR A 230 17.69 -9.05 9.37
CA THR A 230 17.52 -9.10 7.92
C THR A 230 18.65 -8.30 7.30
N ASP A 231 19.48 -8.94 6.48
CA ASP A 231 20.50 -8.23 5.72
C ASP A 231 19.81 -7.33 4.69
N LEU A 232 19.96 -6.02 4.85
CA LEU A 232 19.40 -5.01 3.96
C LEU A 232 20.44 -4.45 2.98
N SER A 233 21.69 -4.96 3.00
CA SER A 233 22.81 -4.42 2.22
C SER A 233 22.50 -4.42 0.72
N SER A 234 21.95 -5.51 0.19
CA SER A 234 21.60 -5.58 -1.25
C SER A 234 20.51 -4.59 -1.66
N ILE A 235 19.55 -4.29 -0.77
CA ILE A 235 18.51 -3.28 -1.01
C ILE A 235 19.13 -1.88 -0.93
N GLN A 236 19.99 -1.65 0.05
CA GLN A 236 20.74 -0.39 0.19
C GLN A 236 21.57 -0.10 -1.05
N GLU A 237 22.29 -1.08 -1.59
CA GLU A 237 23.08 -0.94 -2.82
C GLU A 237 22.20 -0.61 -4.02
N SER A 238 21.09 -1.33 -4.18
CA SER A 238 20.17 -1.15 -5.32
C SER A 238 19.46 0.20 -5.32
N HIS A 239 19.34 0.83 -4.15
CA HIS A 239 18.61 2.10 -3.93
C HIS A 239 19.47 3.17 -3.23
N ALA A 240 20.80 3.12 -3.39
CA ALA A 240 21.75 3.95 -2.66
C ALA A 240 21.50 5.46 -2.84
N GLY A 241 21.01 5.86 -4.02
CA GLY A 241 20.74 7.24 -4.38
C GLY A 241 19.30 7.71 -4.14
N ILE A 242 18.44 6.91 -3.49
CA ILE A 242 17.03 7.26 -3.30
C ILE A 242 16.79 7.72 -1.85
N PRO A 243 16.58 9.03 -1.60
CA PRO A 243 16.38 9.56 -0.25
C PRO A 243 15.31 8.84 0.56
N LEU A 244 14.18 8.47 -0.06
CA LEU A 244 13.10 7.73 0.59
C LEU A 244 13.58 6.41 1.23
N ILE A 245 14.45 5.66 0.53
CA ILE A 245 14.98 4.39 1.03
C ILE A 245 16.06 4.63 2.07
N GLN A 246 16.94 5.60 1.85
CA GLN A 246 17.98 5.95 2.83
C GLN A 246 17.37 6.42 4.16
N TYR A 247 16.31 7.22 4.08
CA TYR A 247 15.50 7.61 5.23
C TYR A 247 15.00 6.38 5.98
N LYS A 248 14.37 5.43 5.29
CA LYS A 248 13.78 4.26 5.94
C LYS A 248 14.83 3.33 6.54
N LEU A 249 15.96 3.12 5.85
CA LEU A 249 17.10 2.36 6.37
C LEU A 249 17.69 3.01 7.62
N ALA A 250 17.71 4.35 7.71
CA ALA A 250 18.19 5.06 8.89
C ALA A 250 17.25 4.93 10.10
N LEU A 251 16.03 4.40 9.93
CA LEU A 251 15.08 4.18 11.03
C LEU A 251 15.06 2.74 11.56
N VAL A 252 15.77 1.81 10.91
CA VAL A 252 15.67 0.37 11.22
C VAL A 252 17.04 -0.30 11.35
N PRO A 253 17.20 -1.33 12.19
CA PRO A 253 16.29 -1.70 13.30
C PRO A 253 16.29 -0.67 14.44
N GLU A 254 17.29 0.21 14.45
CA GLU A 254 17.47 1.30 15.40
C GLU A 254 17.67 2.60 14.63
N ILE A 255 17.36 3.73 15.26
CA ILE A 255 17.52 5.04 14.65
C ILE A 255 19.02 5.36 14.52
N ASN A 256 19.50 5.48 13.29
CA ASN A 256 20.85 5.94 12.98
C ASN A 256 20.83 7.47 12.77
N THR A 257 21.07 8.22 13.83
CA THR A 257 21.04 9.70 13.82
C THR A 257 22.06 10.31 12.86
N ALA A 258 23.26 9.73 12.74
CA ALA A 258 24.28 10.24 11.82
C ALA A 258 23.83 10.16 10.36
N ASN A 259 23.18 9.06 9.97
CA ASN A 259 22.61 8.93 8.62
C ASN A 259 21.43 9.88 8.40
N LEU A 260 20.58 10.08 9.41
CA LEU A 260 19.49 11.06 9.35
C LEU A 260 20.01 12.49 9.21
N GLU A 261 21.04 12.89 9.96
CA GLU A 261 21.66 14.22 9.85
C GLU A 261 22.26 14.45 8.46
N LYS A 262 22.98 13.45 7.93
CA LYS A 262 23.49 13.50 6.56
C LYS A 262 22.36 13.67 5.54
N LEU A 263 21.27 12.92 5.70
CA LEU A 263 20.13 12.98 4.78
C LEU A 263 19.40 14.33 4.86
N LYS A 264 19.26 14.89 6.07
CA LYS A 264 18.71 16.23 6.34
C LYS A 264 19.47 17.30 5.59
N ASP A 265 20.81 17.26 5.64
CA ASP A 265 21.65 18.27 4.99
C ASP A 265 21.56 18.21 3.46
N GLN A 266 21.23 17.03 2.92
CA GLN A 266 21.06 16.80 1.48
C GLN A 266 19.64 17.10 0.98
N ASN A 267 18.62 17.05 1.85
CA ASN A 267 17.21 17.13 1.48
C ASN A 267 16.46 18.06 2.43
N GLN A 268 16.54 19.37 2.17
CA GLN A 268 16.00 20.40 3.06
C GLN A 268 14.48 20.32 3.30
N ASN A 269 13.73 19.72 2.37
CA ASN A 269 12.27 19.57 2.49
C ASN A 269 11.83 18.31 3.26
N PHE A 270 12.76 17.52 3.77
CA PHE A 270 12.45 16.25 4.44
C PHE A 270 12.22 16.46 5.94
N TYR A 271 11.15 17.20 6.27
CA TYR A 271 10.86 17.67 7.63
C TYR A 271 10.69 16.54 8.65
N GLU A 272 10.28 15.36 8.19
CA GLU A 272 10.08 14.20 9.06
C GLU A 272 11.39 13.66 9.64
N ILE A 273 12.55 14.02 9.07
CA ILE A 273 13.84 13.70 9.68
C ILE A 273 13.96 14.38 11.05
N TYR A 274 13.55 15.65 11.15
CA TYR A 274 13.58 16.38 12.40
C TYR A 274 12.70 15.71 13.46
N TYR A 275 11.55 15.14 13.09
CA TYR A 275 10.71 14.39 14.03
C TYR A 275 11.49 13.24 14.69
N TYR A 276 12.20 12.43 13.92
CA TYR A 276 12.97 11.30 14.47
C TYR A 276 14.23 11.72 15.23
N LEU A 277 14.91 12.80 14.80
CA LEU A 277 16.02 13.39 15.56
C LEU A 277 15.52 13.94 16.92
N GLY A 278 14.34 14.57 16.93
CA GLY A 278 13.69 15.04 18.14
C GLY A 278 13.31 13.90 19.09
N LEU A 279 12.73 12.81 18.57
CA LEU A 279 12.41 11.62 19.37
C LEU A 279 13.66 10.95 19.96
N ASP A 280 14.75 10.85 19.20
CA ASP A 280 16.01 10.34 19.73
C ASP A 280 16.58 11.24 20.83
N ALA A 281 16.55 12.56 20.64
CA ALA A 281 16.97 13.52 21.66
C ALA A 281 16.11 13.43 22.94
N LEU A 282 14.79 13.24 22.82
CA LEU A 282 13.89 13.00 23.96
C LEU A 282 14.29 11.73 24.72
N ASN A 283 14.53 10.63 24.01
CA ASN A 283 14.94 9.37 24.64
C ASN A 283 16.25 9.49 25.42
N LYS A 284 17.14 10.42 25.00
CA LYS A 284 18.41 10.72 25.67
C LYS A 284 18.26 11.78 26.78
N GLY A 285 17.06 12.29 27.04
CA GLY A 285 16.80 13.34 28.03
C GLY A 285 17.25 14.74 27.63
N ASN A 286 17.59 14.98 26.35
CA ASN A 286 18.03 16.28 25.86
C ASN A 286 16.84 17.12 25.38
N LEU A 287 16.12 17.73 26.32
CA LEU A 287 14.84 18.40 26.08
C LEU A 287 14.94 19.59 25.12
N LEU A 288 15.98 20.43 25.23
CA LEU A 288 16.14 21.60 24.35
C LEU A 288 16.39 21.19 22.89
N THR A 289 17.21 20.15 22.68
CA THR A 289 17.48 19.64 21.33
C THR A 289 16.25 18.96 20.75
N ALA A 290 15.50 18.23 21.59
CA ALA A 290 14.24 17.63 21.20
C ALA A 290 13.22 18.68 20.76
N GLU A 291 12.98 19.70 21.59
CA GLU A 291 12.04 20.79 21.31
C GLU A 291 12.39 21.49 19.99
N LYS A 292 13.66 21.87 19.81
CA LYS A 292 14.13 22.50 18.57
C LYS A 292 13.78 21.66 17.34
N ASN A 293 14.10 20.37 17.36
CA ASN A 293 13.83 19.48 16.24
C ASN A 293 12.32 19.28 16.02
N ILE A 294 11.53 19.14 17.08
CA ILE A 294 10.06 18.96 16.95
C ILE A 294 9.40 20.22 16.37
N LEU A 295 9.87 21.42 16.75
CA LEU A 295 9.38 22.68 16.18
C LEU A 295 9.71 22.80 14.69
N GLU A 296 10.92 22.41 14.27
CA GLU A 296 11.28 22.37 12.84
C GLU A 296 10.42 21.35 12.08
N ALA A 297 10.18 20.17 12.66
CA ALA A 297 9.30 19.16 12.05
C ALA A 297 7.87 19.67 11.82
N HIS A 298 7.38 20.60 12.65
CA HIS A 298 6.04 21.19 12.53
C HIS A 298 5.91 22.25 11.43
N GLN A 299 7.04 22.76 10.90
CA GLN A 299 7.02 23.77 9.83
C GLN A 299 6.72 23.17 8.45
N GLY A 300 6.87 21.85 8.28
CA GLY A 300 6.65 21.12 7.02
C GLY A 300 5.34 20.36 6.93
#